data_AF-A0A1I0CM62-F1
#
_entry.id   AF-A0A1I0CM62-F1
#
_cell.length_a   1.000
_cell.length_b   1.000
_cell.length_c   1.000
_cell.angle_alpha   90.00
_cell.angle_beta   90.00
_cell.angle_gamma   90.00
#
_symmetry.space_group_name_H-M   'P 1'
#
loop_
_entity.id
_entity.type
_entity.pdbx_description
1 polymer ?
#
loop_
_entity_poly.entity_id
_entity_poly.type
_entity_poly.pdbx_seq_one_letter_code
_entity_poly.pdbx_strand_id
1 'polypeptide(L)'
;MSKYRKYAVKIIMFFLVPLIIIAAISGDSEDSNTGNGISNIENLTAEQYEFIMSVTEYSYEYKSAYQILTSVTLAQAIEESGWGTSSIAKNANNLFGIKGTGTAGSYVTSSGKWQKFNSRKESVEAYSKLISEKYHCKGVQDYTEVLIALANGGYCEGSRYTNKIKNHIESYNLTMFDNLTNEELEQVKNRTFGTGGDSSGEPANTGTKNERVRWLFPNGVPSSENECRKYLTTISVEILDKNGKAKQVSLTCHKKLASSIQNAYREMKAKGFRAYDNGCFNWRVMTGTTQTMSNHSFGFAVDINPAFNPYVKGIKGTSSSVWNNAPSYYKIDGEIVGIWKKYGFYWGGDYKNIKDYMHFEYVDGSLVAGKKY
;
A
#
# COMPACT_ATOMS: atom_id res chain seq x y z
N MET A 1 -1.41 41.40 -49.01
CA MET A 1 -2.54 41.79 -48.14
C MET A 1 -3.15 40.52 -47.55
N SER A 2 -3.25 40.44 -46.21
CA SER A 2 -4.28 39.72 -45.41
C SER A 2 -4.44 38.19 -45.58
N LYS A 3 -4.66 37.31 -44.59
CA LYS A 3 -4.75 37.31 -43.11
C LYS A 3 -4.87 35.81 -42.68
N TYR A 4 -4.26 35.43 -41.57
CA TYR A 4 -4.69 34.48 -40.50
C TYR A 4 -5.30 33.08 -40.75
N ARG A 5 -4.58 32.07 -40.20
CA ARG A 5 -4.96 31.00 -39.22
C ARG A 5 -6.36 30.31 -39.28
N LYS A 6 -6.37 28.97 -39.13
CA LYS A 6 -6.96 28.27 -37.96
C LYS A 6 -6.66 26.75 -37.89
N TYR A 7 -6.66 26.26 -36.65
CA TYR A 7 -6.29 24.94 -36.13
C TYR A 7 -7.42 23.90 -36.21
N ALA A 8 -7.02 22.63 -36.02
CA ALA A 8 -7.83 21.43 -35.80
C ALA A 8 -8.80 21.50 -34.61
N VAL A 9 -9.93 20.79 -34.70
CA VAL A 9 -10.67 20.20 -33.56
C VAL A 9 -11.39 18.93 -34.04
N LYS A 10 -11.01 17.75 -33.52
CA LYS A 10 -11.84 16.55 -33.54
C LYS A 10 -12.63 16.50 -32.24
N ILE A 11 -13.94 16.35 -32.40
CA ILE A 11 -14.98 16.22 -31.38
C ILE A 11 -14.81 14.88 -30.66
N ILE A 12 -14.62 14.87 -29.34
CA ILE A 12 -15.00 13.74 -28.46
C ILE A 12 -15.64 14.31 -27.19
N MET A 13 -16.78 13.70 -26.87
CA MET A 13 -17.82 14.12 -25.94
C MET A 13 -17.37 14.32 -24.49
N PHE A 14 -17.90 15.41 -23.92
CA PHE A 14 -18.04 15.68 -22.50
C PHE A 14 -18.89 14.60 -21.81
N PHE A 15 -18.37 13.99 -20.73
CA PHE A 15 -19.20 13.59 -19.59
C PHE A 15 -18.68 14.32 -18.35
N LEU A 16 -19.47 15.30 -17.93
CA LEU A 16 -19.41 16.02 -16.66
C LEU A 16 -20.00 15.13 -15.56
N VAL A 17 -19.25 14.87 -14.48
CA VAL A 17 -19.77 14.49 -13.14
C VAL A 17 -18.83 15.13 -12.09
N PRO A 18 -19.33 15.69 -10.97
CA PRO A 18 -18.93 17.01 -10.48
C PRO A 18 -17.75 17.04 -9.49
N LEU A 19 -17.11 18.21 -9.43
CA LEU A 19 -16.31 18.66 -8.28
C LEU A 19 -17.19 18.71 -7.02
N ILE A 20 -16.78 18.03 -5.96
CA ILE A 20 -17.17 18.40 -4.59
C ILE A 20 -16.04 19.27 -4.03
N ILE A 21 -16.32 20.58 -3.95
CA ILE A 21 -15.54 21.56 -3.19
C ILE A 21 -16.12 21.53 -1.76
N ILE A 22 -15.33 21.13 -0.76
CA ILE A 22 -15.62 21.46 0.64
C ILE A 22 -14.75 22.66 1.01
N ALA A 23 -15.38 23.83 0.99
CA ALA A 23 -14.92 25.02 1.69
C ALA A 23 -15.23 24.88 3.18
N ALA A 24 -14.38 25.47 4.02
CA ALA A 24 -14.47 25.41 5.46
C ALA A 24 -15.73 26.08 6.04
N ILE A 25 -16.39 25.35 6.95
CA ILE A 25 -17.09 25.77 8.18
C ILE A 25 -18.13 26.89 8.05
N SER A 26 -19.41 26.49 8.02
CA SER A 26 -20.43 26.92 9.00
C SER A 26 -21.78 26.25 8.72
N GLY A 27 -22.33 25.51 9.70
CA GLY A 27 -23.75 25.15 9.76
C GLY A 27 -24.12 23.71 9.37
N ASP A 28 -24.31 22.89 10.41
CA ASP A 28 -25.25 21.77 10.63
C ASP A 28 -25.53 20.65 9.59
N SER A 29 -25.68 19.45 10.16
CA SER A 29 -26.24 18.17 9.65
C SER A 29 -25.43 17.25 8.70
N GLU A 30 -25.25 16.01 9.21
CA GLU A 30 -25.08 14.67 8.61
C GLU A 30 -24.58 14.53 7.15
N ASP A 31 -23.45 13.85 6.91
CA ASP A 31 -23.41 12.60 6.13
C ASP A 31 -22.06 11.83 6.12
N SER A 32 -22.21 10.51 6.08
CA SER A 32 -21.41 9.41 5.48
C SER A 32 -19.89 9.29 5.64
N ASN A 33 -19.56 8.43 6.62
CA ASN A 33 -18.42 7.52 6.72
C ASN A 33 -17.93 6.95 5.36
N THR A 34 -16.89 7.53 4.77
CA THR A 34 -16.12 6.95 3.65
C THR A 34 -14.62 7.19 3.86
N GLY A 35 -14.00 6.43 4.78
CA GLY A 35 -12.59 6.64 5.15
C GLY A 35 -11.77 5.40 5.53
N ASN A 36 -12.27 4.18 5.33
CA ASN A 36 -11.65 2.96 5.88
C ASN A 36 -11.38 1.87 4.81
N GLY A 37 -10.71 2.23 3.71
CA GLY A 37 -10.45 1.29 2.60
C GLY A 37 -9.01 0.81 2.43
N ILE A 38 -7.97 1.54 2.85
CA ILE A 38 -6.58 1.23 2.45
C ILE A 38 -5.72 0.67 3.62
N SER A 39 -6.29 0.37 4.79
CA SER A 39 -5.50 0.27 6.02
C SER A 39 -5.04 -1.12 6.50
N ASN A 40 -5.23 -2.23 5.78
CA ASN A 40 -5.14 -3.55 6.44
C ASN A 40 -4.46 -4.73 5.70
N ILE A 41 -4.09 -4.64 4.42
CA ILE A 41 -3.23 -5.69 3.78
C ILE A 41 -1.82 -5.66 4.41
N GLU A 42 -1.36 -4.50 4.85
CA GLU A 42 -0.04 -4.29 5.48
C GLU A 42 0.12 -4.96 6.86
N ASN A 43 -0.98 -5.47 7.45
CA ASN A 43 -0.99 -6.15 8.74
C ASN A 43 -1.18 -7.68 8.61
N LEU A 44 -1.13 -8.23 7.39
CA LEU A 44 -1.20 -9.67 7.16
C LEU A 44 0.11 -10.36 7.56
N THR A 45 -0.01 -11.55 8.13
CA THR A 45 1.13 -12.47 8.25
C THR A 45 1.59 -12.93 6.86
N ALA A 46 2.83 -13.43 6.75
CA ALA A 46 3.36 -13.95 5.49
C ALA A 46 2.47 -15.07 4.92
N GLU A 47 1.94 -15.93 5.78
CA GLU A 47 1.04 -17.02 5.41
C GLU A 47 -0.30 -16.51 4.86
N GLN A 48 -0.85 -15.43 5.46
CA GLN A 48 -2.09 -14.81 4.98
C GLN A 48 -1.89 -14.09 3.65
N TYR A 49 -0.75 -13.42 3.47
CA TYR A 49 -0.39 -12.80 2.20
C TYR A 49 -0.26 -13.85 1.09
N GLU A 50 0.51 -14.92 1.32
CA GLU A 50 0.65 -16.02 0.37
C GLU A 50 -0.68 -16.69 0.04
N PHE A 51 -1.56 -16.83 1.04
CA PHE A 51 -2.91 -17.32 0.82
C PHE A 51 -3.68 -16.44 -0.16
N ILE A 52 -3.77 -15.12 0.09
CA ILE A 52 -4.45 -14.18 -0.81
C ILE A 52 -3.84 -14.24 -2.21
N MET A 53 -2.51 -14.20 -2.33
CA MET A 53 -1.84 -14.20 -3.64
C MET A 53 -2.13 -15.46 -4.44
N SER A 54 -2.07 -16.63 -3.80
CA SER A 54 -2.37 -17.89 -4.47
C SER A 54 -3.82 -17.94 -4.97
N VAL A 55 -4.79 -17.48 -4.16
CA VAL A 55 -6.21 -17.49 -4.54
C VAL A 55 -6.51 -16.43 -5.61
N THR A 56 -5.87 -15.27 -5.58
CA THR A 56 -5.96 -14.25 -6.63
C THR A 56 -5.48 -14.81 -7.97
N GLU A 57 -4.32 -15.47 -7.99
CA GLU A 57 -3.78 -16.11 -9.19
C GLU A 57 -4.77 -17.11 -9.79
N TYR A 58 -5.34 -18.00 -8.96
CA TYR A 58 -6.33 -18.97 -9.39
C TYR A 58 -7.62 -18.31 -9.89
N SER A 59 -8.14 -17.34 -9.16
CA SER A 59 -9.39 -16.64 -9.50
C SER A 59 -9.28 -15.92 -10.85
N TYR A 60 -8.14 -15.29 -11.12
CA TYR A 60 -7.95 -14.55 -12.37
C TYR A 60 -7.90 -15.47 -13.60
N GLU A 61 -7.30 -16.66 -13.48
CA GLU A 61 -7.27 -17.63 -14.58
C GLU A 61 -8.68 -18.00 -15.07
N TYR A 62 -9.65 -18.02 -14.15
CA TYR A 62 -11.03 -18.36 -14.43
C TYR A 62 -11.95 -17.16 -14.69
N LYS A 63 -11.42 -15.93 -14.60
CA LYS A 63 -12.20 -14.68 -14.75
C LYS A 63 -12.91 -14.58 -16.10
N SER A 64 -12.27 -15.04 -17.19
CA SER A 64 -12.87 -15.00 -18.54
C SER A 64 -14.08 -15.94 -18.68
N ALA A 65 -14.06 -17.10 -18.01
CA ALA A 65 -15.11 -18.10 -18.10
C ALA A 65 -16.34 -17.73 -17.25
N TYR A 66 -16.11 -17.35 -15.98
CA TYR A 66 -17.16 -17.21 -14.98
C TYR A 66 -17.47 -15.76 -14.60
N GLN A 67 -16.56 -14.81 -14.87
CA GLN A 67 -16.76 -13.37 -14.65
C GLN A 67 -17.30 -13.02 -13.24
N ILE A 68 -16.75 -13.66 -12.20
CA ILE A 68 -17.07 -13.35 -10.80
C ILE A 68 -15.99 -12.45 -10.20
N LEU A 69 -16.36 -11.68 -9.16
CA LEU A 69 -15.45 -10.77 -8.46
C LEU A 69 -14.42 -11.54 -7.63
N THR A 70 -13.13 -11.25 -7.85
CA THR A 70 -12.01 -11.83 -7.10
C THR A 70 -12.10 -11.49 -5.62
N SER A 71 -12.58 -10.29 -5.28
CA SER A 71 -12.79 -9.84 -3.91
C SER A 71 -13.73 -10.75 -3.12
N VAL A 72 -14.83 -11.17 -3.74
CA VAL A 72 -15.80 -12.12 -3.16
C VAL A 72 -15.17 -13.51 -3.01
N THR A 73 -14.49 -14.00 -4.05
CA THR A 73 -13.75 -15.27 -4.00
C THR A 73 -12.76 -15.30 -2.84
N LEU A 74 -11.95 -14.25 -2.68
CA LEU A 74 -10.97 -14.12 -1.60
C LEU A 74 -11.64 -14.08 -0.24
N ALA A 75 -12.65 -13.25 -0.06
CA ALA A 75 -13.34 -13.09 1.22
C ALA A 75 -14.03 -14.38 1.68
N GLN A 76 -14.70 -15.09 0.78
CA GLN A 76 -15.30 -16.38 1.11
C GLN A 76 -14.23 -17.45 1.34
N ALA A 77 -13.15 -17.48 0.55
CA ALA A 77 -12.04 -18.40 0.82
C ALA A 77 -11.43 -18.16 2.21
N ILE A 78 -11.25 -16.90 2.62
CA ILE A 78 -10.74 -16.54 3.96
C ILE A 78 -11.66 -17.09 5.06
N GLU A 79 -12.96 -16.78 5.00
CA GLU A 79 -13.95 -17.20 6.01
C GLU A 79 -14.11 -18.73 6.07
N GLU A 80 -14.30 -19.38 4.92
CA GLU A 80 -14.66 -20.80 4.84
C GLU A 80 -13.47 -21.73 5.17
N SER A 81 -12.25 -21.30 4.84
CA SER A 81 -11.05 -22.13 5.05
C SER A 81 -10.22 -21.74 6.27
N GLY A 82 -10.53 -20.61 6.91
CA GLY A 82 -9.69 -20.01 7.94
C GLY A 82 -8.29 -19.78 7.41
N TRP A 83 -8.15 -19.00 6.32
CA TRP A 83 -6.87 -18.76 5.64
C TRP A 83 -6.17 -20.04 5.12
N GLY A 84 -6.96 -21.01 4.67
CA GLY A 84 -6.47 -22.28 4.13
C GLY A 84 -6.00 -23.28 5.20
N THR A 85 -6.25 -22.99 6.49
CA THR A 85 -5.73 -23.79 7.59
C THR A 85 -6.68 -24.87 8.11
N SER A 86 -7.96 -24.83 7.72
CA SER A 86 -8.96 -25.82 8.13
C SER A 86 -8.63 -27.24 7.66
N SER A 87 -9.16 -28.25 8.38
CA SER A 87 -8.93 -29.67 8.03
C SER A 87 -9.41 -29.99 6.60
N ILE A 88 -10.58 -29.46 6.21
CA ILE A 88 -11.14 -29.66 4.87
C ILE A 88 -10.26 -28.98 3.81
N ALA A 89 -9.79 -27.75 4.06
CA ALA A 89 -8.90 -27.04 3.14
C ALA A 89 -7.55 -27.74 2.94
N LYS A 90 -6.97 -28.30 4.02
CA LYS A 90 -5.68 -29.01 3.98
C LYS A 90 -5.78 -30.42 3.37
N ASN A 91 -6.77 -31.20 3.78
CA ASN A 91 -6.85 -32.62 3.44
C ASN A 91 -7.68 -32.90 2.18
N ALA A 92 -8.56 -31.97 1.80
CA ALA A 92 -9.42 -32.12 0.63
C ALA A 92 -9.15 -31.09 -0.48
N ASN A 93 -8.18 -30.17 -0.27
CA ASN A 93 -7.94 -29.01 -1.15
C ASN A 93 -9.20 -28.16 -1.38
N ASN A 94 -10.16 -28.16 -0.46
CA ASN A 94 -11.46 -27.53 -0.64
C ASN A 94 -11.55 -26.27 0.21
N LEU A 95 -11.32 -25.11 -0.41
CA LEU A 95 -11.29 -23.81 0.28
C LEU A 95 -12.68 -23.29 0.67
N PHE A 96 -13.75 -23.78 0.05
CA PHE A 96 -15.10 -23.20 0.17
C PHE A 96 -16.10 -24.15 0.82
N GLY A 97 -15.64 -25.26 1.41
CA GLY A 97 -16.50 -26.23 2.07
C GLY A 97 -17.53 -26.91 1.15
N ILE A 98 -17.28 -26.97 -0.16
CA ILE A 98 -18.26 -27.48 -1.14
C ILE A 98 -18.59 -28.95 -0.83
N LYS A 99 -19.87 -29.27 -0.65
CA LYS A 99 -20.34 -30.63 -0.34
C LYS A 99 -20.39 -31.52 -1.58
N GLY A 100 -20.19 -32.83 -1.40
CA GLY A 100 -20.37 -33.85 -2.44
C GLY A 100 -19.08 -34.57 -2.88
N THR A 101 -18.97 -34.85 -4.18
CA THR A 101 -17.83 -35.53 -4.81
C THR A 101 -17.17 -34.59 -5.81
N GLY A 102 -15.89 -34.30 -5.61
CA GLY A 102 -15.06 -33.50 -6.51
C GLY A 102 -14.21 -34.36 -7.44
N THR A 103 -13.30 -33.70 -8.15
CA THR A 103 -12.35 -34.30 -9.12
C THR A 103 -11.42 -35.36 -8.53
N ALA A 104 -11.15 -35.30 -7.22
CA ALA A 104 -10.35 -36.26 -6.48
C ALA A 104 -11.19 -37.09 -5.48
N GLY A 105 -12.51 -37.17 -5.71
CA GLY A 105 -13.44 -37.93 -4.89
C GLY A 105 -14.03 -37.12 -3.73
N SER A 106 -14.13 -37.72 -2.55
CA SER A 106 -14.74 -37.08 -1.38
C SER A 106 -13.89 -37.22 -0.13
N TYR A 107 -13.96 -36.20 0.72
CA TYR A 107 -13.46 -36.23 2.09
C TYR A 107 -14.67 -36.33 3.02
N VAL A 108 -14.71 -37.36 3.87
CA VAL A 108 -15.84 -37.63 4.77
C VAL A 108 -15.41 -37.36 6.21
N THR A 109 -16.25 -36.64 6.94
CA THR A 109 -16.08 -36.36 8.37
C THR A 109 -17.39 -36.63 9.09
N SER A 110 -17.41 -36.56 10.42
CA SER A 110 -18.65 -36.73 11.20
C SER A 110 -19.74 -35.70 10.85
N SER A 111 -19.40 -34.54 10.28
CA SER A 111 -20.36 -33.49 9.95
C SER A 111 -20.93 -33.58 8.51
N GLY A 112 -20.59 -34.61 7.71
CA GLY A 112 -21.06 -34.72 6.30
C GLY A 112 -20.08 -35.31 5.26
N LYS A 113 -20.22 -34.86 4.01
CA LYS A 113 -19.39 -35.29 2.86
C LYS A 113 -19.01 -34.09 1.98
N TRP A 114 -17.71 -33.89 1.76
CA TRP A 114 -17.13 -32.73 1.06
C TRP A 114 -16.44 -33.17 -0.22
N GLN A 115 -16.49 -32.31 -1.23
CA GLN A 115 -15.71 -32.50 -2.44
C GLN A 115 -14.23 -32.49 -2.08
N LYS A 116 -13.49 -33.43 -2.68
CA LYS A 116 -12.03 -33.47 -2.65
C LYS A 116 -11.52 -33.11 -4.04
N PHE A 117 -10.51 -32.25 -4.09
CA PHE A 117 -9.89 -31.76 -5.32
C PHE A 117 -8.43 -32.17 -5.41
N ASN A 118 -7.89 -32.29 -6.63
CA ASN A 118 -6.46 -32.55 -6.84
C ASN A 118 -5.61 -31.34 -6.42
N SER A 119 -6.18 -30.14 -6.49
CA SER A 119 -5.50 -28.90 -6.10
C SER A 119 -6.49 -27.86 -5.55
N ARG A 120 -5.98 -26.88 -4.81
CA ARG A 120 -6.78 -25.73 -4.34
C ARG A 120 -7.35 -24.92 -5.51
N LYS A 121 -6.60 -24.84 -6.61
CA LYS A 121 -7.02 -24.19 -7.85
C LYS A 121 -8.31 -24.80 -8.41
N GLU A 122 -8.42 -26.13 -8.46
CA GLU A 122 -9.67 -26.80 -8.88
C GLU A 122 -10.85 -26.45 -7.97
N SER A 123 -10.62 -26.25 -6.67
CA SER A 123 -11.69 -25.80 -5.76
C SER A 123 -12.14 -24.36 -6.02
N VAL A 124 -11.21 -23.48 -6.43
CA VAL A 124 -11.53 -22.11 -6.87
C VAL A 124 -12.34 -22.14 -8.16
N GLU A 125 -12.03 -23.05 -9.08
CA GLU A 125 -12.82 -23.23 -10.31
C GLU A 125 -14.25 -23.70 -10.02
N ALA A 126 -14.39 -24.75 -9.20
CA ALA A 126 -15.68 -25.30 -8.82
C ALA A 126 -16.55 -24.27 -8.09
N TYR A 127 -15.94 -23.48 -7.20
CA TYR A 127 -16.60 -22.33 -6.58
C TYR A 127 -16.98 -21.25 -7.60
N SER A 128 -16.07 -20.88 -8.50
CA SER A 128 -16.33 -19.83 -9.51
C SER A 128 -17.52 -20.17 -10.39
N LYS A 129 -17.60 -21.43 -10.84
CA LYS A 129 -18.74 -21.97 -11.57
C LYS A 129 -20.02 -21.91 -10.74
N LEU A 130 -19.98 -22.35 -9.49
CA LEU A 130 -21.14 -22.33 -8.58
C LEU A 130 -21.71 -20.92 -8.43
N ILE A 131 -20.86 -19.93 -8.16
CA ILE A 131 -21.28 -18.52 -7.96
C ILE A 131 -21.79 -17.90 -9.26
N SER A 132 -21.10 -18.12 -10.37
CA SER A 132 -21.50 -17.63 -11.69
C SER A 132 -22.84 -18.21 -12.15
N GLU A 133 -23.01 -19.53 -12.05
CA GLU A 133 -24.14 -20.23 -12.67
C GLU A 133 -25.33 -20.37 -11.73
N LYS A 134 -25.13 -20.91 -10.52
CA LYS A 134 -26.23 -21.20 -9.59
C LYS A 134 -26.77 -19.93 -8.93
N TYR A 135 -25.89 -18.99 -8.61
CA TYR A 135 -26.27 -17.72 -7.97
C TYR A 135 -26.37 -16.56 -8.95
N HIS A 136 -26.18 -16.82 -10.25
CA HIS A 136 -26.37 -15.86 -11.33
C HIS A 136 -25.50 -14.60 -11.22
N CYS A 137 -24.30 -14.70 -10.64
CA CYS A 137 -23.43 -13.55 -10.40
C CYS A 137 -22.47 -13.24 -11.57
N LYS A 138 -22.67 -13.85 -12.74
CA LYS A 138 -21.81 -13.64 -13.91
C LYS A 138 -21.85 -12.18 -14.37
N GLY A 139 -20.69 -11.52 -14.40
CA GLY A 139 -20.54 -10.15 -14.88
C GLY A 139 -21.00 -9.07 -13.90
N VAL A 140 -21.41 -9.43 -12.68
CA VAL A 140 -21.76 -8.49 -11.62
C VAL A 140 -20.49 -7.74 -11.19
N GLN A 141 -20.57 -6.40 -11.11
CA GLN A 141 -19.41 -5.54 -10.81
C GLN A 141 -19.41 -4.98 -9.38
N ASP A 142 -20.53 -5.10 -8.67
CA ASP A 142 -20.66 -4.67 -7.28
C ASP A 142 -20.75 -5.89 -6.35
N TYR A 143 -19.83 -6.01 -5.41
CA TYR A 143 -19.81 -7.15 -4.48
C TYR A 143 -21.06 -7.17 -3.58
N THR A 144 -21.71 -6.03 -3.34
CA THR A 144 -22.93 -5.96 -2.53
C THR A 144 -24.10 -6.67 -3.23
N GLU A 145 -24.19 -6.57 -4.56
CA GLU A 145 -25.17 -7.30 -5.37
C GLU A 145 -24.92 -8.80 -5.34
N VAL A 146 -23.65 -9.23 -5.35
CA VAL A 146 -23.28 -10.64 -5.18
C VAL A 146 -23.73 -11.15 -3.81
N LEU A 147 -23.49 -10.39 -2.72
CA LEU A 147 -23.92 -10.78 -1.38
C LEU A 147 -25.45 -10.88 -1.25
N ILE A 148 -26.20 -10.02 -1.91
CA ILE A 148 -27.67 -10.09 -1.98
C ILE A 148 -28.11 -11.37 -2.71
N ALA A 149 -27.50 -11.67 -3.86
CA ALA A 149 -27.80 -12.88 -4.63
C ALA A 149 -27.51 -14.16 -3.83
N LEU A 150 -26.40 -14.19 -3.08
CA LEU A 150 -26.03 -15.31 -2.22
C LEU A 150 -27.02 -15.50 -1.05
N ALA A 151 -27.44 -14.41 -0.42
CA ALA A 151 -28.43 -14.46 0.65
C ALA A 151 -29.79 -14.96 0.14
N ASN A 152 -30.27 -14.42 -0.98
CA ASN A 152 -31.54 -14.82 -1.59
C ASN A 152 -31.50 -16.25 -2.13
N GLY A 153 -30.34 -16.69 -2.64
CA GLY A 153 -30.13 -18.04 -3.17
C GLY A 153 -29.88 -19.11 -2.10
N GLY A 154 -29.83 -18.73 -0.82
CA GLY A 154 -29.62 -19.66 0.28
C GLY A 154 -28.20 -20.24 0.35
N TYR A 155 -27.19 -19.54 -0.19
CA TYR A 155 -25.78 -19.91 0.02
C TYR A 155 -25.41 -19.75 1.51
N CYS A 156 -25.92 -18.69 2.13
CA CYS A 156 -25.58 -18.28 3.47
C CYS A 156 -26.82 -17.93 4.30
N GLU A 157 -26.77 -18.25 5.59
CA GLU A 157 -27.87 -18.00 6.51
C GLU A 157 -27.77 -16.61 7.15
N GLY A 158 -28.61 -15.68 6.66
CA GLY A 158 -28.90 -14.41 7.31
C GLY A 158 -27.82 -13.32 7.18
N SER A 159 -28.16 -12.13 7.66
CA SER A 159 -27.33 -10.91 7.54
C SER A 159 -25.98 -10.99 8.25
N ARG A 160 -25.81 -11.92 9.20
CA ARG A 160 -24.54 -12.10 9.91
C ARG A 160 -23.44 -12.60 8.98
N TYR A 161 -23.74 -13.55 8.09
CA TYR A 161 -22.75 -14.09 7.16
C TYR A 161 -22.37 -13.04 6.13
N THR A 162 -23.35 -12.39 5.50
CA THR A 162 -23.08 -11.35 4.49
C THR A 162 -22.26 -10.20 5.08
N ASN A 163 -22.52 -9.81 6.33
CA ASN A 163 -21.71 -8.82 7.03
C ASN A 163 -20.27 -9.30 7.27
N LYS A 164 -20.04 -10.57 7.59
CA LYS A 164 -18.66 -11.09 7.71
C LYS A 164 -17.91 -11.02 6.40
N ILE A 165 -18.52 -11.45 5.30
CA ILE A 165 -17.88 -11.40 3.98
C ILE A 165 -17.61 -9.96 3.56
N LYS A 166 -18.59 -9.06 3.73
CA LYS A 166 -18.40 -7.62 3.54
C LYS A 166 -17.24 -7.10 4.38
N ASN A 167 -17.19 -7.44 5.66
CA ASN A 167 -16.11 -7.03 6.55
C ASN A 167 -14.75 -7.54 6.06
N HIS A 168 -14.62 -8.76 5.57
CA HIS A 168 -13.35 -9.24 4.99
C HIS A 168 -12.97 -8.46 3.72
N ILE A 169 -13.93 -8.19 2.83
CA ILE A 169 -13.70 -7.40 1.61
C ILE A 169 -13.19 -6.00 1.97
N GLU A 170 -13.89 -5.30 2.86
CA GLU A 170 -13.54 -3.94 3.25
C GLU A 170 -12.28 -3.92 4.12
N SER A 171 -12.20 -4.79 5.12
CA SER A 171 -11.08 -4.85 6.06
C SER A 171 -9.81 -5.40 5.44
N TYR A 172 -9.81 -5.99 4.26
CA TYR A 172 -8.56 -6.35 3.57
C TYR A 172 -8.46 -5.67 2.20
N ASN A 173 -9.27 -4.65 1.94
CA ASN A 173 -9.28 -3.91 0.66
C ASN A 173 -9.33 -4.81 -0.58
N LEU A 174 -10.10 -5.90 -0.54
CA LEU A 174 -10.01 -6.97 -1.55
C LEU A 174 -10.54 -6.54 -2.92
N THR A 175 -11.29 -5.44 -3.00
CA THR A 175 -11.79 -4.89 -4.27
C THR A 175 -10.67 -4.47 -5.22
N MET A 176 -9.45 -4.24 -4.72
CA MET A 176 -8.29 -3.97 -5.57
C MET A 176 -7.95 -5.13 -6.52
N PHE A 177 -8.39 -6.35 -6.22
CA PHE A 177 -8.14 -7.55 -7.03
C PHE A 177 -9.21 -7.78 -8.12
N ASP A 178 -10.29 -7.01 -8.14
CA ASP A 178 -11.40 -7.25 -9.06
C ASP A 178 -11.05 -6.90 -10.50
N ASN A 179 -10.14 -5.94 -10.71
CA ASN A 179 -9.85 -5.38 -12.03
C ASN A 179 -8.36 -5.34 -12.36
N LEU A 180 -7.63 -6.41 -12.03
CA LEU A 180 -6.20 -6.51 -12.37
C LEU A 180 -5.98 -6.43 -13.88
N THR A 181 -4.95 -5.69 -14.27
CA THR A 181 -4.33 -5.77 -15.59
C THR A 181 -3.46 -7.03 -15.70
N ASN A 182 -3.08 -7.41 -16.93
CA ASN A 182 -2.17 -8.54 -17.13
C ASN A 182 -0.79 -8.30 -16.48
N GLU A 183 -0.32 -7.05 -16.45
CA GLU A 183 0.94 -6.68 -15.80
C GLU A 183 0.86 -6.86 -14.28
N GLU A 184 -0.24 -6.41 -13.68
CA GLU A 184 -0.56 -6.63 -12.28
C GLU A 184 -0.70 -8.12 -11.95
N LEU A 185 -1.32 -8.92 -12.82
CA LEU A 185 -1.37 -10.36 -12.63
C LEU A 185 0.02 -11.02 -12.66
N GLU A 186 0.90 -10.61 -13.57
CA GLU A 186 2.28 -11.12 -13.58
C GLU A 186 3.00 -10.76 -12.28
N GLN A 187 2.70 -9.61 -11.67
CA GLN A 187 3.16 -9.31 -10.32
C GLN A 187 2.58 -10.30 -9.30
N VAL A 188 1.32 -10.74 -9.42
CA VAL A 188 0.70 -11.71 -8.48
C VAL A 188 1.43 -13.04 -8.56
N LYS A 189 1.66 -13.52 -9.77
CA LYS A 189 2.35 -14.79 -10.04
C LYS A 189 3.78 -14.77 -9.51
N ASN A 190 4.46 -13.64 -9.68
CA ASN A 190 5.80 -13.41 -9.13
C ASN A 190 5.78 -13.04 -7.64
N ARG A 191 4.60 -13.05 -6.98
CA ARG A 191 4.37 -12.70 -5.58
C ARG A 191 4.82 -11.28 -5.19
N THR A 192 4.89 -10.39 -6.18
CA THR A 192 5.16 -8.96 -6.03
C THR A 192 3.88 -8.11 -6.01
N PHE A 193 2.70 -8.73 -6.07
CA PHE A 193 1.41 -8.06 -6.07
C PHE A 193 0.90 -7.79 -4.66
N GLY A 194 1.20 -6.62 -4.17
CA GLY A 194 0.75 -6.22 -2.85
C GLY A 194 1.94 -5.73 -2.07
N THR A 195 2.21 -4.46 -2.31
CA THR A 195 2.04 -3.47 -1.26
C THR A 195 1.78 -2.09 -1.85
N GLY A 196 0.51 -1.68 -1.84
CA GLY A 196 0.16 -0.26 -1.88
C GLY A 196 -0.35 0.11 -0.49
N GLY A 197 0.43 0.67 0.44
CA GLY A 197 1.81 1.14 0.34
C GLY A 197 2.84 0.07 0.63
N ASP A 198 4.04 0.30 0.09
CA ASP A 198 5.22 -0.57 0.07
C ASP A 198 5.60 -1.13 1.46
N SER A 199 5.09 -2.31 1.82
CA SER A 199 5.65 -3.22 2.84
C SER A 199 6.62 -4.18 2.18
N SER A 200 7.50 -3.61 1.37
CA SER A 200 8.88 -4.00 1.38
C SER A 200 9.43 -3.64 2.78
N GLY A 201 9.33 -4.62 3.67
CA GLY A 201 10.40 -4.85 4.64
C GLY A 201 11.69 -5.31 3.96
N GLU A 202 11.76 -5.28 2.62
CA GLU A 202 13.01 -5.04 1.94
C GLU A 202 13.20 -3.53 1.75
N PRO A 203 14.37 -2.98 2.08
CA PRO A 203 14.80 -1.79 1.39
C PRO A 203 14.74 -2.14 -0.10
N ALA A 204 14.15 -1.34 -0.99
CA ALA A 204 14.74 -1.36 -2.32
C ALA A 204 16.21 -1.04 -2.06
N ASN A 205 17.06 -2.03 -2.20
CA ASN A 205 18.50 -1.95 -1.93
C ASN A 205 19.29 -2.51 -3.09
N THR A 206 18.62 -2.77 -4.22
CA THR A 206 19.21 -3.47 -5.36
C THR A 206 19.04 -2.69 -6.65
N GLY A 207 18.63 -1.41 -6.56
CA GLY A 207 18.56 -0.51 -7.70
C GLY A 207 19.57 0.62 -7.61
N THR A 208 20.22 0.90 -8.73
CA THR A 208 20.87 2.18 -9.02
C THR A 208 19.91 3.34 -8.74
N LYS A 209 20.47 4.54 -8.56
CA LYS A 209 19.70 5.79 -8.44
C LYS A 209 18.57 5.89 -9.48
N ASN A 210 18.88 5.59 -10.74
CA ASN A 210 17.92 5.72 -11.83
C ASN A 210 16.77 4.71 -11.74
N GLU A 211 17.02 3.51 -11.24
CA GLU A 211 15.99 2.50 -11.01
C GLU A 211 15.05 2.93 -9.88
N ARG A 212 15.60 3.45 -8.78
CA ARG A 212 14.79 4.00 -7.67
C ARG A 212 13.93 5.18 -8.13
N VAL A 213 14.49 6.09 -8.91
CA VAL A 213 13.76 7.24 -9.48
C VAL A 213 12.64 6.78 -10.42
N ARG A 214 12.93 5.84 -11.33
CA ARG A 214 11.93 5.29 -12.25
C ARG A 214 10.83 4.56 -11.50
N TRP A 215 11.17 3.86 -10.42
CA TRP A 215 10.21 3.19 -9.58
C TRP A 215 9.29 4.19 -8.84
N LEU A 216 9.84 5.27 -8.27
CA LEU A 216 9.02 6.33 -7.66
C LEU A 216 8.15 7.04 -8.70
N PHE A 217 8.73 7.37 -9.86
CA PHE A 217 8.12 8.20 -10.90
C PHE A 217 8.11 7.48 -12.25
N PRO A 218 7.22 6.50 -12.46
CA PRO A 218 7.18 5.71 -13.70
C PRO A 218 6.90 6.56 -14.95
N ASN A 219 6.23 7.71 -14.78
CA ASN A 219 5.93 8.65 -15.87
C ASN A 219 6.95 9.81 -15.96
N GLY A 220 8.12 9.67 -15.32
CA GLY A 220 9.14 10.72 -15.25
C GLY A 220 9.00 11.61 -14.01
N VAL A 221 10.12 12.22 -13.62
CA VAL A 221 10.21 13.07 -12.41
C VAL A 221 9.30 14.29 -12.56
N PRO A 222 8.43 14.57 -11.58
CA PRO A 222 7.56 15.74 -11.59
C PRO A 222 8.32 17.05 -11.74
N SER A 223 7.84 17.94 -12.60
CA SER A 223 8.42 19.26 -12.86
C SER A 223 7.78 20.38 -12.04
N SER A 224 6.64 20.10 -11.40
CA SER A 224 5.90 21.04 -10.56
C SER A 224 5.33 20.36 -9.31
N GLU A 225 5.01 21.17 -8.30
CA GLU A 225 4.36 20.70 -7.07
C GLU A 225 3.04 19.97 -7.37
N ASN A 226 2.24 20.51 -8.28
CA ASN A 226 0.95 19.94 -8.66
C ASN A 226 1.11 18.56 -9.32
N GLU A 227 2.14 18.37 -10.14
CA GLU A 227 2.48 17.05 -10.68
C GLU A 227 2.97 16.11 -9.59
N CYS A 228 3.81 16.60 -8.67
CA CYS A 228 4.35 15.78 -7.60
C CYS A 228 3.27 15.29 -6.63
N ARG A 229 2.30 16.14 -6.28
CA ARG A 229 1.19 15.80 -5.37
C ARG A 229 0.38 14.58 -5.82
N LYS A 230 0.36 14.24 -7.12
CA LYS A 230 -0.25 13.01 -7.64
C LYS A 230 0.40 11.73 -7.11
N TYR A 231 1.67 11.81 -6.72
CA TYR A 231 2.48 10.72 -6.18
C TYR A 231 2.53 10.72 -4.65
N LEU A 232 1.93 11.71 -3.98
CA LEU A 232 2.01 11.86 -2.52
C LEU A 232 0.77 11.31 -1.81
N THR A 233 0.97 10.87 -0.58
CA THR A 233 -0.10 10.53 0.36
C THR A 233 0.24 11.12 1.73
N THR A 234 -0.77 11.28 2.57
CA THR A 234 -0.56 11.63 3.97
C THR A 234 -0.71 10.38 4.81
N ILE A 235 0.36 9.97 5.46
CA ILE A 235 0.38 8.83 6.39
C ILE A 235 0.23 9.33 7.83
N SER A 236 -0.31 8.47 8.70
CA SER A 236 -0.22 8.64 10.15
C SER A 236 0.90 7.74 10.67
N VAL A 237 1.83 8.34 11.42
CA VAL A 237 2.91 7.63 12.13
C VAL A 237 2.77 7.86 13.63
N GLU A 238 3.04 6.81 14.40
CA GLU A 238 3.02 6.87 15.86
C GLU A 238 4.43 7.13 16.38
N ILE A 239 4.59 8.23 17.12
CA ILE A 239 5.88 8.67 17.68
C ILE A 239 5.83 8.63 19.21
N LEU A 240 6.99 8.77 19.85
CA LEU A 240 7.05 9.32 21.21
C LEU A 240 7.26 10.84 21.14
N ASP A 241 6.43 11.60 21.84
CA ASP A 241 6.57 13.04 21.96
C ASP A 241 7.74 13.46 22.87
N LYS A 242 7.92 14.77 23.11
CA LYS A 242 8.98 15.30 23.98
C LYS A 242 8.97 14.70 25.40
N ASN A 243 7.81 14.27 25.89
CA ASN A 243 7.62 13.68 27.21
C ASN A 243 7.70 12.15 27.21
N GLY A 244 7.95 11.53 26.05
CA GLY A 244 7.96 10.08 25.89
C GLY A 244 6.57 9.45 25.80
N LYS A 245 5.52 10.23 25.50
CA LYS A 245 4.15 9.71 25.32
C LYS A 245 3.87 9.40 23.86
N ALA A 246 3.14 8.32 23.62
CA ALA A 246 2.68 7.97 22.29
C ALA A 246 1.79 9.07 21.69
N LYS A 247 2.06 9.46 20.45
CA LYS A 247 1.30 10.48 19.73
C LYS A 247 1.25 10.14 18.23
N GLN A 248 0.09 10.30 17.62
CA GLN A 248 -0.05 10.26 16.17
C GLN A 248 0.36 11.60 15.56
N VAL A 249 1.19 11.54 14.52
CA VAL A 249 1.54 12.70 13.68
C VAL A 249 1.36 12.36 12.20
N SER A 250 1.01 13.37 11.42
CA SER A 250 0.81 13.22 9.98
C SER A 250 2.06 13.60 9.21
N LEU A 251 2.43 12.80 8.23
CA LEU A 251 3.50 13.10 7.29
C LEU A 251 2.98 12.98 5.86
N THR A 252 3.18 14.01 5.05
CA THR A 252 2.96 13.90 3.60
C THR A 252 4.24 13.35 2.96
N CYS A 253 4.16 12.18 2.34
CA CYS A 253 5.30 11.48 1.73
C CYS A 253 4.90 10.85 0.38
N HIS A 254 5.86 10.28 -0.33
CA HIS A 254 5.61 9.52 -1.55
C HIS A 254 4.78 8.27 -1.23
N LYS A 255 3.74 7.98 -2.02
CA LYS A 255 2.81 6.84 -1.85
C LYS A 255 3.56 5.51 -1.72
N LYS A 256 4.56 5.32 -2.59
CA LYS A 256 5.40 4.12 -2.58
C LYS A 256 6.37 4.01 -1.41
N LEU A 257 6.50 5.00 -0.54
CA LEU A 257 7.38 4.93 0.64
C LEU A 257 6.60 4.98 1.95
N ALA A 258 5.26 5.03 1.87
CA ALA A 258 4.37 5.17 3.01
C ALA A 258 4.69 4.16 4.11
N SER A 259 4.71 2.87 3.77
CA SER A 259 4.81 1.81 4.76
C SER A 259 6.25 1.58 5.21
N SER A 260 7.25 1.76 4.33
CA SER A 260 8.67 1.84 4.72
C SER A 260 8.89 2.93 5.78
N ILE A 261 8.30 4.11 5.60
CA ILE A 261 8.37 5.22 6.58
C ILE A 261 7.61 4.83 7.86
N GLN A 262 6.36 4.36 7.77
CA GLN A 262 5.57 3.97 8.95
C GLN A 262 6.27 2.90 9.79
N ASN A 263 6.89 1.91 9.14
CA ASN A 263 7.64 0.85 9.81
C ASN A 263 8.92 1.37 10.46
N ALA A 264 9.65 2.29 9.81
CA ALA A 264 10.81 2.94 10.41
C ALA A 264 10.41 3.70 11.71
N TYR A 265 9.33 4.49 11.66
CA TYR A 265 8.80 5.17 12.86
C TYR A 265 8.35 4.21 13.95
N ARG A 266 7.71 3.09 13.59
CA ARG A 266 7.29 2.04 14.53
C ARG A 266 8.48 1.42 15.26
N GLU A 267 9.54 1.05 14.53
CA GLU A 267 10.75 0.48 15.14
C GLU A 267 11.50 1.51 15.98
N MET A 268 11.62 2.76 15.53
CA MET A 268 12.19 3.85 16.33
C MET A 268 11.44 4.04 17.65
N LYS A 269 10.10 4.06 17.60
CA LYS A 269 9.25 4.13 18.80
C LYS A 269 9.51 2.93 19.73
N ALA A 270 9.61 1.73 19.18
CA ALA A 270 9.90 0.51 19.96
C ALA A 270 11.28 0.56 20.65
N LYS A 271 12.24 1.33 20.10
CA LYS A 271 13.54 1.63 20.72
C LYS A 271 13.51 2.79 21.72
N GLY A 272 12.34 3.39 21.96
CA GLY A 272 12.21 4.52 22.87
C GLY A 272 12.63 5.87 22.26
N PHE A 273 12.82 5.95 20.94
CA PHE A 273 13.18 7.18 20.26
C PHE A 273 12.00 8.15 20.18
N ARG A 274 12.27 9.43 20.48
CA ARG A 274 11.29 10.52 20.56
C ARG A 274 11.35 11.41 19.32
N ALA A 275 10.76 10.95 18.22
CA ALA A 275 10.69 11.68 16.96
C ALA A 275 9.59 12.76 16.99
N TYR A 276 9.80 13.88 17.67
CA TYR A 276 8.74 14.87 17.93
C TYR A 276 8.67 16.01 16.91
N ASP A 277 9.71 16.18 16.09
CA ASP A 277 9.80 17.21 15.05
C ASP A 277 10.24 16.54 13.75
N ASN A 278 9.36 16.51 12.76
CA ASN A 278 9.50 15.67 11.58
C ASN A 278 9.04 16.41 10.32
N GLY A 279 9.76 16.27 9.23
CA GLY A 279 9.40 16.85 7.93
C GLY A 279 9.66 15.89 6.77
N CYS A 280 8.65 15.62 5.94
CA CYS A 280 8.80 14.74 4.78
C CYS A 280 8.65 15.48 3.44
N PHE A 281 7.52 16.15 3.22
CA PHE A 281 7.29 16.89 1.98
C PHE A 281 7.35 18.40 2.18
N ASN A 282 8.14 19.07 1.34
CA ASN A 282 8.17 20.53 1.21
C ASN A 282 8.71 20.89 -0.18
N TRP A 283 7.84 21.40 -1.06
CA TRP A 283 8.23 21.78 -2.43
C TRP A 283 9.10 23.04 -2.42
N ARG A 284 10.41 22.86 -2.55
CA ARG A 284 11.37 23.96 -2.50
C ARG A 284 12.67 23.65 -3.23
N VAL A 285 13.34 24.69 -3.69
CA VAL A 285 14.75 24.59 -4.06
C VAL A 285 15.60 24.30 -2.81
N MET A 286 16.72 23.61 -3.00
CA MET A 286 17.70 23.43 -1.93
C MET A 286 18.28 24.77 -1.50
N THR A 287 18.73 24.85 -0.25
CA THR A 287 19.43 26.02 0.27
C THR A 287 20.69 26.32 -0.54
N GLY A 288 20.84 27.55 -1.01
CA GLY A 288 22.02 27.99 -1.77
C GLY A 288 21.98 27.70 -3.28
N THR A 289 20.83 27.31 -3.84
CA THR A 289 20.64 27.16 -5.29
C THR A 289 19.25 27.59 -5.73
N THR A 290 19.11 28.00 -6.99
CA THR A 290 17.84 28.39 -7.62
C THR A 290 17.31 27.35 -8.61
N GLN A 291 18.08 26.29 -8.90
CA GLN A 291 17.80 25.37 -10.00
C GLN A 291 17.61 23.93 -9.55
N THR A 292 17.94 23.61 -8.29
CA THR A 292 17.95 22.23 -7.82
C THR A 292 16.94 22.05 -6.71
N MET A 293 15.91 21.25 -6.99
CA MET A 293 14.86 20.91 -6.04
C MET A 293 15.43 20.07 -4.90
N SER A 294 14.96 20.33 -3.68
CA SER A 294 15.24 19.49 -2.52
C SER A 294 14.57 18.12 -2.70
N ASN A 295 15.18 17.06 -2.17
CA ASN A 295 14.58 15.72 -2.16
C ASN A 295 13.28 15.64 -1.33
N HIS A 296 13.08 16.56 -0.37
CA HIS A 296 11.78 16.78 0.28
C HIS A 296 10.67 17.22 -0.69
N SER A 297 11.02 17.85 -1.81
CA SER A 297 10.02 18.28 -2.81
C SER A 297 9.35 17.10 -3.49
N PHE A 298 9.88 15.89 -3.34
CA PHE A 298 9.41 14.69 -4.01
C PHE A 298 8.84 13.66 -3.03
N GLY A 299 8.79 14.00 -1.74
CA GLY A 299 8.20 13.17 -0.69
C GLY A 299 8.99 11.89 -0.34
N PHE A 300 10.25 11.78 -0.78
CA PHE A 300 11.09 10.61 -0.50
C PHE A 300 12.23 10.88 0.48
N ALA A 301 12.22 12.04 1.12
CA ALA A 301 13.14 12.40 2.18
C ALA A 301 12.39 12.65 3.49
N VAL A 302 13.05 12.41 4.63
CA VAL A 302 12.52 12.61 5.97
C VAL A 302 13.59 13.25 6.84
N ASP A 303 13.27 14.39 7.44
CA ASP A 303 14.08 15.07 8.45
C ASP A 303 13.48 14.78 9.82
N ILE A 304 14.31 14.43 10.81
CA ILE A 304 13.87 14.08 12.16
C ILE A 304 14.71 14.79 13.22
N ASN A 305 14.01 15.46 14.14
CA ASN A 305 14.56 16.22 15.26
C ASN A 305 15.75 17.13 14.87
N PRO A 306 15.62 18.10 13.95
CA PRO A 306 16.73 18.95 13.50
C PRO A 306 17.50 19.66 14.64
N ALA A 307 16.81 19.98 15.74
CA ALA A 307 17.41 20.59 16.93
C ALA A 307 18.48 19.72 17.61
N PHE A 308 18.41 18.39 17.43
CA PHE A 308 19.36 17.42 17.98
C PHE A 308 20.23 16.75 16.92
N ASN A 309 19.78 16.78 15.65
CA ASN A 309 20.46 16.15 14.51
C ASN A 309 20.74 17.18 13.41
N PRO A 310 21.63 18.17 13.64
CA PRO A 310 21.76 19.30 12.73
C PRO A 310 22.43 18.96 11.40
N TYR A 311 22.18 19.81 10.40
CA TYR A 311 23.04 19.97 9.24
C TYR A 311 24.35 20.67 9.61
N VAL A 312 25.48 20.13 9.15
CA VAL A 312 26.85 20.58 9.42
C VAL A 312 27.65 20.71 8.14
N LYS A 313 28.14 21.92 7.86
CA LYS A 313 28.98 22.22 6.71
C LYS A 313 30.47 22.26 7.12
N GLY A 314 31.26 21.26 6.72
CA GLY A 314 32.69 21.13 7.06
C GLY A 314 33.00 20.38 8.36
N ILE A 315 34.16 19.73 8.45
CA ILE A 315 34.58 18.84 9.58
C ILE A 315 35.06 19.63 10.83
N LYS A 316 34.57 20.84 11.10
CA LYS A 316 35.04 21.64 12.25
C LYS A 316 33.99 21.87 13.33
N GLY A 317 34.05 21.01 14.35
CA GLY A 317 33.98 21.35 15.78
C GLY A 317 32.63 21.67 16.41
N THR A 318 31.87 22.64 15.89
CA THR A 318 30.80 23.25 16.70
C THR A 318 29.44 22.57 16.51
N SER A 319 29.07 22.14 15.29
CA SER A 319 27.76 21.52 15.05
C SER A 319 27.74 19.99 15.23
N SER A 320 28.89 19.30 15.14
CA SER A 320 28.98 17.91 15.58
C SER A 320 28.79 17.77 17.09
N SER A 321 29.08 18.81 17.88
CA SER A 321 28.88 18.78 19.33
C SER A 321 27.41 18.62 19.73
N VAL A 322 26.48 19.27 19.00
CA VAL A 322 25.04 19.13 19.21
C VAL A 322 24.60 17.69 19.01
N TRP A 323 25.00 17.07 17.91
CA TRP A 323 24.70 15.65 17.66
C TRP A 323 25.44 14.71 18.63
N ASN A 324 26.72 14.99 18.93
CA ASN A 324 27.51 14.18 19.85
C ASN A 324 26.90 14.13 21.25
N ASN A 325 26.43 15.29 21.74
CA ASN A 325 25.86 15.47 23.07
C ASN A 325 24.32 15.29 23.12
N ALA A 326 23.68 15.00 21.99
CA ALA A 326 22.24 14.76 21.95
C ALA A 326 21.89 13.56 22.85
N PRO A 327 20.84 13.65 23.68
CA PRO A 327 20.35 12.50 24.44
C PRO A 327 20.02 11.34 23.50
N SER A 328 20.31 10.10 23.92
CA SER A 328 20.14 8.90 23.08
C SER A 328 18.72 8.78 22.51
N TYR A 329 17.69 9.16 23.29
CA TYR A 329 16.30 9.14 22.84
C TYR A 329 15.92 10.23 21.82
N TYR A 330 16.83 11.14 21.44
CA TYR A 330 16.66 12.12 20.35
C TYR A 330 17.69 11.97 19.22
N LYS A 331 18.79 11.28 19.49
CA LYS A 331 19.96 11.20 18.60
C LYS A 331 19.77 10.13 17.54
N ILE A 332 19.91 10.51 16.28
CA ILE A 332 20.02 9.53 15.19
C ILE A 332 21.44 8.94 15.24
N ASP A 333 21.55 7.73 15.76
CA ASP A 333 22.80 6.98 15.88
C ASP A 333 22.74 5.67 15.08
N GLY A 334 23.71 4.77 15.27
CA GLY A 334 23.82 3.54 14.49
C GLY A 334 22.58 2.64 14.55
N GLU A 335 21.85 2.61 15.66
CA GLU A 335 20.63 1.80 15.78
C GLU A 335 19.49 2.40 14.94
N ILE A 336 19.26 3.70 15.08
CA ILE A 336 18.24 4.42 14.32
C ILE A 336 18.58 4.41 12.82
N VAL A 337 19.84 4.63 12.46
CA VAL A 337 20.31 4.55 11.06
C VAL A 337 20.11 3.14 10.50
N GLY A 338 20.37 2.10 11.29
CA GLY A 338 20.12 0.71 10.90
C GLY A 338 18.67 0.45 10.52
N ILE A 339 17.73 1.00 11.29
CA ILE A 339 16.29 0.93 11.00
C ILE A 339 15.97 1.57 9.64
N TRP A 340 16.42 2.80 9.40
CA TRP A 340 16.12 3.48 8.13
C TRP A 340 16.79 2.82 6.92
N LYS A 341 18.03 2.33 7.08
CA LYS A 341 18.74 1.58 6.03
C LYS A 341 18.05 0.25 5.71
N LYS A 342 17.47 -0.42 6.71
CA LYS A 342 16.61 -1.60 6.51
C LYS A 342 15.38 -1.27 5.64
N TYR A 343 14.93 -0.02 5.60
CA TYR A 343 13.79 0.43 4.78
C TYR A 343 14.18 1.21 3.52
N GLY A 344 15.47 1.23 3.18
CA GLY A 344 15.95 1.61 1.85
C GLY A 344 16.43 3.04 1.76
N PHE A 345 16.50 3.71 2.90
CA PHE A 345 16.96 5.08 3.01
C PHE A 345 18.46 5.14 3.22
N TYR A 346 19.08 6.06 2.51
CA TYR A 346 20.40 6.60 2.81
C TYR A 346 20.29 7.59 3.95
N TRP A 347 21.37 7.74 4.72
CA TRP A 347 21.45 8.69 5.81
C TRP A 347 22.39 9.83 5.46
N GLY A 348 21.96 11.09 5.65
CA GLY A 348 22.76 12.27 5.38
C GLY A 348 24.01 12.41 6.27
N GLY A 349 24.07 11.67 7.38
CA GLY A 349 25.30 11.54 8.17
C GLY A 349 26.42 10.76 7.46
N ASP A 350 26.11 9.97 6.41
CA ASP A 350 27.11 9.23 5.63
C ASP A 350 27.76 10.07 4.52
N TYR A 351 27.24 11.27 4.23
CA TYR A 351 27.79 12.16 3.22
C TYR A 351 29.25 12.54 3.51
N LYS A 352 30.07 12.66 2.46
CA LYS A 352 31.53 12.83 2.61
C LYS A 352 31.92 14.23 3.11
N ASN A 353 31.34 15.28 2.55
CA ASN A 353 31.80 16.66 2.72
C ASN A 353 30.92 17.49 3.66
N ILE A 354 29.68 17.06 3.86
CA ILE A 354 28.68 17.66 4.73
C ILE A 354 28.13 16.56 5.62
N LYS A 355 27.58 16.90 6.78
CA LYS A 355 26.84 15.94 7.62
C LYS A 355 25.43 16.48 7.81
N ASP A 356 24.44 15.73 7.35
CA ASP A 356 23.05 16.10 7.53
C ASP A 356 22.38 15.06 8.43
N TYR A 357 22.57 15.20 9.74
CA TYR A 357 22.25 14.13 10.69
C TYR A 357 20.75 13.85 10.80
N MET A 358 19.90 14.86 10.57
CA MET A 358 18.44 14.71 10.57
C MET A 358 17.90 13.97 9.35
N HIS A 359 18.68 13.93 8.27
CA HIS A 359 18.17 13.65 6.94
C HIS A 359 18.28 12.16 6.57
N PHE A 360 17.16 11.62 6.11
CA PHE A 360 17.08 10.34 5.41
C PHE A 360 16.48 10.53 4.03
N GLU A 361 17.03 9.89 3.01
CA GLU A 361 16.51 9.94 1.64
C GLU A 361 16.52 8.58 0.96
N TYR A 362 15.48 8.27 0.21
CA TYR A 362 15.42 6.99 -0.51
C TYR A 362 16.23 6.98 -1.82
N VAL A 363 16.39 8.14 -2.44
CA VAL A 363 17.21 8.31 -3.65
C VAL A 363 18.42 9.16 -3.28
N ASP A 364 19.61 8.55 -3.33
CA ASP A 364 20.86 9.27 -3.09
C ASP A 364 21.13 10.32 -4.18
N GLY A 365 21.52 11.52 -3.76
CA GLY A 365 21.95 12.58 -4.65
C GLY A 365 20.80 13.38 -5.30
N SER A 366 21.14 14.52 -5.88
CA SER A 366 20.19 15.38 -6.61
C SER A 366 19.54 14.68 -7.81
N LEU A 367 18.23 14.85 -8.01
CA LEU A 367 17.54 14.35 -9.22
C LEU A 367 17.91 15.11 -10.51
N VAL A 368 18.63 16.24 -10.40
CA VAL A 368 19.14 16.96 -11.57
C VAL A 368 20.41 16.27 -12.06
N ALA A 369 20.41 15.85 -13.34
CA ALA A 369 21.57 15.23 -13.97
C ALA A 369 22.84 16.09 -13.81
N GLY A 370 23.95 15.47 -13.38
CA GLY A 370 25.26 16.11 -13.27
C GLY A 370 25.56 16.83 -11.94
N LYS A 371 24.65 16.86 -10.97
CA LYS A 371 24.91 17.43 -9.63
C LYS A 371 25.00 16.33 -8.56
N LYS A 372 26.10 16.30 -7.81
CA LYS A 372 26.25 15.53 -6.56
C LYS A 372 26.04 16.46 -5.37
N TYR A 373 25.54 15.93 -4.25
CA TYR A 373 25.47 16.66 -2.98
C TYR A 373 26.85 16.93 -2.40
#